data_AF-A0A9D6Q417-F1
#
_entry.id   AF-A0A9D6Q417-F1
#
_cell.length_a   1.000
_cell.length_b   1.000
_cell.length_c   1.000
_cell.angle_alpha   90.00
_cell.angle_beta   90.00
_cell.angle_gamma   90.00
#
_symmetry.space_group_name_H-M   'P 1'
#
loop_
_entity.id
_entity.type
_entity.pdbx_description
1 polymer ?
#
loop_
_entity_poly.entity_id
_entity_poly.type
_entity_poly.pdbx_seq_one_letter_code
_entity_poly.pdbx_strand_id
1 'polypeptide(L)' 'KISLGAVEGQNNKAKVVIRKSYGFKTAKMLEIALYHKLGQLPVPDLAHRYF' A
#
# COMPACT_ATOMS: atom_id res chain seq x y z
N LYS A 1 12.37 -1.65 21.84
CA LYS A 1 12.93 -2.77 21.06
C LYS A 1 12.03 -2.98 19.84
N ILE A 2 12.56 -2.88 18.62
CA ILE A 2 11.77 -3.16 17.41
C ILE A 2 11.68 -4.68 17.27
N SER A 3 10.47 -5.22 17.09
CA SER A 3 10.27 -6.65 16.83
C SER A 3 10.63 -6.95 15.38
N LEU A 4 11.57 -7.87 15.16
CA LEU A 4 11.97 -8.30 13.82
C LEU A 4 10.79 -8.90 13.03
N GLY A 5 9.89 -9.63 13.71
CA GLY A 5 8.70 -10.20 13.08
C GLY A 5 7.73 -9.12 12.54
N ALA A 6 7.60 -7.99 13.25
CA ALA A 6 6.79 -6.88 12.77
C ALA A 6 7.39 -6.21 11.52
N VAL A 7 8.72 -6.08 11.47
CA VAL A 7 9.43 -5.55 10.30
C VAL A 7 9.31 -6.48 9.10
N GLU A 8 9.45 -7.79 9.31
CA GLU A 8 9.30 -8.80 8.26
C GLU A 8 7.88 -8.80 7.68
N GLY A 9 6.86 -8.74 8.54
CA GLY A 9 5.46 -8.63 8.13
C GLY A 9 5.21 -7.41 7.24
N GLN A 10 5.73 -6.25 7.63
CA GLN A 10 5.60 -5.02 6.85
C GLN A 10 6.36 -5.09 5.51
N ASN A 11 7.56 -5.69 5.48
CA ASN A 11 8.31 -5.90 4.26
C ASN A 11 7.59 -6.83 3.29
N ASN A 12 6.99 -7.91 3.78
CA ASN A 12 6.19 -8.82 2.96
C ASN A 12 4.94 -8.12 2.41
N LYS A 13 4.27 -7.29 3.22
CA LYS A 13 3.15 -6.46 2.78
C LYS A 13 3.55 -5.49 1.66
N ALA A 14 4.67 -4.80 1.79
CA ALA A 14 5.19 -3.91 0.76
C ALA A 14 5.46 -4.64 -0.57
N LYS A 15 6.09 -5.83 -0.53
CA LYS A 15 6.32 -6.67 -1.72
C LYS A 15 5.01 -7.04 -2.43
N VAL A 16 3.96 -7.39 -1.68
CA VAL A 16 2.64 -7.71 -2.24
C VAL A 16 2.00 -6.50 -2.90
N VAL A 17 2.10 -5.31 -2.29
CA VAL A 17 1.55 -4.07 -2.87
C VAL A 17 2.25 -3.73 -4.18
N ILE A 18 3.58 -3.83 -4.24
CA ILE A 18 4.35 -3.60 -5.47
C ILE A 18 3.92 -4.57 -6.56
N ARG A 19 3.79 -5.87 -6.25
CA ARG A 19 3.34 -6.89 -7.22
C ARG A 19 1.92 -6.65 -7.72
N LYS A 20 0.99 -6.20 -6.87
CA LYS A 20 -0.38 -5.83 -7.26
C LYS A 20 -0.45 -4.53 -8.06
N SER A 21 0.60 -3.71 -8.02
CA SER A 21 0.70 -2.40 -8.66
C SER A 21 1.24 -2.46 -10.10
N TYR A 22 1.28 -3.64 -10.71
CA TYR A 22 1.86 -3.88 -12.05
C TYR A 22 1.26 -3.04 -13.19
N GLY A 23 0.09 -2.41 -12.97
CA GLY A 23 -0.56 -1.51 -13.93
C GLY A 23 -0.14 -0.02 -13.81
N PHE A 24 0.62 0.36 -12.78
CA PHE A 24 1.06 1.74 -12.60
C PHE A 24 2.30 2.04 -13.43
N LYS A 25 2.24 3.13 -14.20
CA LYS A 25 3.29 3.52 -15.16
C LYS A 25 4.38 4.41 -14.56
N THR A 26 4.23 4.87 -13.31
CA THR A 26 5.15 5.81 -12.68
C THR A 26 5.49 5.40 -11.25
N ALA A 27 6.72 5.70 -10.82
CA ALA A 27 7.14 5.49 -9.43
C ALA A 27 6.26 6.25 -8.43
N LYS A 28 5.72 7.41 -8.84
CA LYS A 28 4.84 8.21 -7.98
C LYS A 28 3.54 7.50 -7.60
N MET A 29 2.96 6.75 -8.55
CA MET A 29 1.75 5.96 -8.27
C MET A 29 2.04 4.81 -7.33
N LEU A 30 3.23 4.20 -7.42
CA LEU A 30 3.65 3.17 -6.48
C LEU A 30 3.84 3.72 -5.06
N GLU A 31 4.43 4.91 -4.90
CA GLU A 31 4.52 5.60 -3.61
C GLU A 31 3.14 5.82 -2.99
N ILE A 32 2.19 6.34 -3.77
CA ILE A 32 0.81 6.58 -3.32
C ILE A 32 0.14 5.27 -2.89
N ALA A 33 0.28 4.20 -3.68
CA ALA A 33 -0.25 2.89 -3.34
C ALA A 33 0.35 2.34 -2.03
N LEU A 34 1.64 2.52 -1.82
CA LEU A 34 2.32 2.15 -0.57
C LEU A 34 1.81 2.98 0.61
N TYR A 35 1.62 4.30 0.45
CA TYR A 35 1.06 5.16 1.51
C TYR A 35 -0.35 4.75 1.92
N HIS A 36 -1.23 4.43 0.98
CA HIS A 36 -2.58 3.94 1.33
C HIS A 36 -2.55 2.57 2.01
N LYS A 37 -1.69 1.64 1.55
CA LYS A 37 -1.68 0.26 2.07
C LYS A 37 -0.88 0.09 3.36
N LEU A 38 0.18 0.85 3.55
CA LEU A 38 1.03 0.81 4.74
C LEU A 38 0.67 1.90 5.76
N GLY A 39 0.37 3.11 5.29
CA GLY A 39 0.12 4.30 6.11
C GLY A 39 -1.35 4.66 6.32
N GLN A 40 -2.29 3.86 5.80
CA GLN A 40 -3.75 4.05 5.98
C GLN A 40 -4.23 5.48 5.65
N LEU A 41 -3.66 6.08 4.60
CA LEU A 41 -4.00 7.44 4.21
C LEU A 41 -5.51 7.54 3.87
N PRO A 42 -6.23 8.55 4.36
CA PRO A 42 -7.65 8.70 4.10
C PRO A 42 -7.92 8.76 2.60
N VAL A 43 -9.00 8.10 2.19
CA VAL A 43 -9.49 8.11 0.81
C VAL A 43 -10.68 9.06 0.78
N PRO A 44 -10.84 9.90 -0.25
CA PRO A 44 -12.01 10.76 -0.38
C PRO A 44 -13.30 9.93 -0.39
N ASP A 45 -14.38 10.52 0.13
CA ASP A 45 -15.70 9.91 0.06
C ASP A 45 -16.14 9.81 -1.41
N LEU A 46 -16.18 8.57 -1.91
CA LEU A 46 -16.66 8.27 -3.26
C LEU A 46 -18.18 8.16 -3.23
N ALA A 47 -18.86 8.85 -4.17
CA ALA A 47 -20.30 8.73 -4.36
C ALA A 47 -20.74 7.30 -4.71
N HIS A 48 -19.81 6.51 -5.25
CA HIS A 48 -19.99 5.15 -5.70
C HIS A 48 -19.21 4.19 -4.78
N ARG A 49 -19.88 3.23 -4.12
CA ARG A 49 -19.23 2.10 -3.42
C ARG A 49 -19.53 0.80 -4.18
N TYR A 50 -18.51 0.15 -4.76
CA TYR A 50 -18.67 -1.21 -5.31
C TYR A 50 -18.58 -2.16 -4.11
N PHE A 51 -19.61 -3.00 -3.93
CA PHE A 51 -19.69 -4.02 -2.88
C PHE A 51 -18.88 -5.26 -3.26
#